data_AF-K7MTJ7-F1
#
_entry.id   AF-K7MTJ7-F1
#
_cell.length_a   1.000
_cell.length_b   1.000
_cell.length_c   1.000
_cell.angle_alpha   90.00
_cell.angle_beta   90.00
_cell.angle_gamma   90.00
#
_symmetry.space_group_name_H-M   'P 1'
#
loop_
_entity.id
_entity.type
_entity.pdbx_description
1 polymer ?
#
loop_
_entity_poly.entity_id
_entity_poly.type
_entity_poly.pdbx_seq_one_letter_code
_entity_poly.pdbx_strand_id
1 'polypeptide(L)'
;MALFYYFVESKTDPASKPLVLWLNGGPGCSSLGVGAFSENGPFRPNGEVLIKNEYSWNKETNMLYLETPVGEGFSYAKGGSSYDFANDETTRNL
;
A
#
# COMPACT_ATOMS: atom_id res chain seq x y z
N MET A 1 7.49 15.87 4.79
CA MET A 1 6.72 14.82 4.10
C MET A 1 6.94 13.54 4.87
N ALA A 2 5.90 12.75 5.09
CA ALA A 2 5.96 11.43 5.70
C ALA A 2 5.10 10.49 4.87
N LEU A 3 5.66 9.34 4.50
CA LEU A 3 4.92 8.30 3.80
C LEU A 3 4.49 7.24 4.80
N PHE A 4 3.23 6.82 4.71
CA PHE A 4 2.72 5.68 5.45
C PHE A 4 3.01 4.38 4.68
N TYR A 5 3.37 3.34 5.43
CA TYR A 5 3.52 2.00 4.89
C TYR A 5 2.93 0.96 5.82
N TYR A 6 2.51 -0.16 5.23
CA TYR A 6 2.12 -1.36 5.95
C TYR A 6 3.03 -2.50 5.53
N PHE A 7 3.80 -3.02 6.50
CA PHE A 7 4.73 -4.12 6.28
C PHE A 7 4.15 -5.41 6.87
N VAL A 8 4.20 -6.48 6.08
CA VAL A 8 3.73 -7.81 6.46
C VAL A 8 4.82 -8.82 6.16
N GLU A 9 5.32 -9.47 7.20
CA GLU A 9 6.31 -10.53 7.02
C GLU A 9 5.73 -11.77 6.32
N SER A 10 6.61 -12.53 5.69
CA SER A 10 6.29 -13.86 5.20
C SER A 10 5.81 -14.74 6.35
N LYS A 11 4.85 -15.64 6.07
CA LYS A 11 4.37 -16.61 7.07
C LYS A 11 5.43 -17.61 7.51
N THR A 12 6.44 -17.85 6.68
CA THR A 12 7.52 -18.79 6.95
C THR A 12 8.86 -18.14 6.66
N ASP A 13 9.78 -18.26 7.63
CA ASP A 13 11.17 -17.80 7.55
C ASP A 13 11.35 -16.41 6.90
N PRO A 14 10.80 -15.32 7.49
CA PRO A 14 10.82 -13.98 6.89
C PRO A 14 12.20 -13.52 6.44
N ALA A 15 13.25 -13.89 7.18
CA ALA A 15 14.62 -13.47 6.92
C ALA A 15 15.21 -14.03 5.61
N SER A 16 14.71 -15.17 5.11
CA SER A 16 15.17 -15.75 3.84
C SER A 16 14.30 -15.37 2.64
N LYS A 17 13.17 -14.71 2.87
CA LYS A 17 12.16 -14.42 1.84
C LYS A 17 12.38 -13.04 1.20
N PRO A 18 12.05 -12.88 -0.09
CA PRO A 18 12.22 -11.60 -0.76
C PRO A 18 11.26 -10.53 -0.22
N LEU A 19 11.70 -9.27 -0.27
CA LEU A 19 10.84 -8.11 -0.06
C LEU A 19 10.15 -7.74 -1.37
N VAL A 20 8.82 -7.62 -1.35
CA VAL A 20 8.02 -7.13 -2.47
C VAL A 20 7.41 -5.79 -2.08
N LEU A 21 7.74 -4.76 -2.85
CA LEU A 21 7.10 -3.45 -2.76
C LEU A 21 5.84 -3.45 -3.63
N TRP A 22 4.71 -3.11 -3.02
CA TRP A 22 3.42 -2.95 -3.70
C TRP A 22 3.04 -1.48 -3.78
N LEU A 23 2.79 -1.01 -5.01
CA LEU A 23 2.36 0.34 -5.32
C LEU A 23 1.10 0.25 -6.18
N ASN A 24 -0.03 0.72 -5.66
CA ASN A 24 -1.18 1.00 -6.51
C ASN A 24 -0.99 2.33 -7.25
N GLY A 25 -0.43 3.32 -6.54
CA GLY A 25 -0.36 4.69 -7.02
C GLY A 25 -1.69 5.42 -6.86
N GLY A 26 -1.61 6.73 -6.73
CA GLY A 26 -2.76 7.63 -6.72
C GLY A 26 -2.74 8.60 -7.90
N PRO A 27 -3.80 9.43 -8.01
CA PRO A 27 -4.89 9.54 -7.05
C PRO A 27 -5.93 8.41 -7.15
N GLY A 28 -6.45 7.96 -6.01
CA GLY A 28 -7.70 7.18 -5.94
C GLY A 28 -7.59 5.73 -5.45
N CYS A 29 -6.43 5.08 -5.55
CA CYS A 29 -6.24 3.70 -5.07
C CYS A 29 -5.12 3.63 -4.02
N SER A 30 -5.50 3.54 -2.75
CA SER A 30 -4.55 3.31 -1.67
C SER A 30 -3.93 1.90 -1.76
N SER A 31 -2.60 1.82 -1.63
CA SER A 31 -1.89 0.54 -1.49
C SER A 31 -2.30 -0.23 -0.23
N LEU A 32 -2.70 0.47 0.84
CA LEU A 32 -3.23 -0.15 2.05
C LEU A 32 -4.67 -0.64 1.84
N GLY A 33 -5.57 0.28 1.47
CA GLY A 33 -7.00 0.00 1.37
C GLY A 33 -7.36 -0.99 0.27
N VAL A 34 -6.79 -0.82 -0.92
CA VAL A 34 -7.05 -1.72 -2.06
C VAL A 34 -6.02 -2.85 -2.09
N GLY A 35 -4.72 -2.53 -2.10
CA GLY A 35 -3.65 -3.52 -2.18
C GLY A 35 -3.66 -4.54 -1.05
N ALA A 36 -3.48 -4.07 0.18
CA ALA A 36 -3.38 -4.96 1.33
C ALA A 36 -4.74 -5.57 1.72
N PHE A 37 -5.83 -4.80 1.71
CA PHE A 37 -7.11 -5.25 2.26
C PHE A 37 -8.11 -5.79 1.24
N SER A 38 -7.93 -5.54 -0.06
CA SER A 38 -8.86 -6.03 -1.09
C SER A 38 -8.21 -7.01 -2.07
N GLU A 39 -6.91 -6.88 -2.33
CA GLU A 39 -6.22 -7.67 -3.34
C GLU A 39 -5.44 -8.84 -2.71
N ASN A 40 -4.20 -8.58 -2.29
CA ASN A 40 -3.20 -9.64 -2.07
C ASN A 40 -2.58 -9.67 -0.66
N GLY A 41 -3.04 -8.81 0.25
CA GLY A 41 -2.56 -8.82 1.63
C GLY A 41 -3.17 -9.91 2.51
N PRO A 42 -2.71 -10.00 3.77
CA PRO A 42 -2.98 -11.13 4.66
C PRO A 42 -4.42 -11.22 5.15
N PHE A 43 -5.15 -10.11 5.13
CA PHE A 43 -6.50 -10.00 5.66
C PHE A 43 -7.42 -9.26 4.69
N ARG A 44 -8.71 -9.59 4.73
CA ARG A 44 -9.77 -8.90 4.01
C ARG A 44 -10.86 -8.44 5.00
N PRO A 45 -11.41 -7.24 4.85
CA PRO A 45 -12.58 -6.82 5.60
C PRO A 45 -13.79 -7.72 5.29
N ASN A 46 -14.55 -8.07 6.32
CA ASN A 46 -15.83 -8.75 6.21
C ASN A 46 -16.79 -8.16 7.25
N GLY A 47 -17.46 -7.06 6.89
CA GLY A 47 -18.19 -6.24 7.85
C GLY A 47 -17.24 -5.59 8.86
N GLU A 48 -17.49 -5.81 10.15
CA GLU A 48 -16.70 -5.22 11.24
C GLU A 48 -15.47 -6.05 11.64
N VAL A 49 -15.25 -7.20 11.00
CA VAL A 49 -14.12 -8.10 11.32
C VAL A 49 -13.18 -8.26 10.12
N LEU A 50 -11.92 -8.60 10.42
CA LEU A 50 -10.95 -9.01 9.41
C LEU A 50 -10.93 -10.54 9.31
N ILE A 51 -11.05 -11.06 8.10
CA ILE A 51 -10.88 -12.48 7.80
C ILE A 51 -9.54 -12.71 7.11
N LYS A 52 -8.93 -13.86 7.35
CA LYS A 52 -7.65 -14.22 6.74
C LYS A 52 -7.82 -14.45 5.24
N ASN A 53 -6.90 -13.90 4.44
CA ASN A 53 -6.79 -14.19 3.02
C ASN A 53 -5.95 -15.46 2.80
N GLU A 54 -6.61 -16.54 2.37
CA GLU A 54 -5.93 -17.80 2.05
C GLU A 54 -5.09 -17.72 0.76
N TYR A 55 -5.20 -16.66 -0.03
CA TYR A 55 -4.37 -16.44 -1.22
C TYR A 55 -3.43 -15.24 -1.07
N SER A 56 -3.14 -14.83 0.17
CA SER A 56 -2.20 -13.73 0.45
C SER A 56 -0.81 -14.00 -0.11
N TRP A 57 -0.21 -12.98 -0.71
CA TRP A 57 1.17 -13.03 -1.24
C TRP A 57 2.21 -13.18 -0.13
N ASN A 58 1.89 -12.75 1.09
CA ASN A 58 2.77 -12.94 2.25
C ASN A 58 2.94 -14.42 2.67
N LYS A 59 2.40 -15.38 1.91
CA LYS A 59 2.78 -16.79 2.03
C LYS A 59 4.22 -17.04 1.58
N GLU A 60 4.74 -16.25 0.62
CA GLU A 60 6.04 -16.48 -0.01
C GLU A 60 6.96 -15.26 -0.03
N THR A 61 6.51 -14.12 0.50
CA THR A 61 7.25 -12.86 0.45
C THR A 61 7.00 -12.02 1.70
N ASN A 62 7.92 -11.11 1.99
CA ASN A 62 7.63 -9.98 2.87
C ASN A 62 6.99 -8.89 2.01
N MET A 63 5.79 -8.45 2.34
CA MET A 63 5.05 -7.44 1.57
C MET A 63 5.20 -6.07 2.21
N LEU A 64 5.53 -5.05 1.41
CA LEU A 64 5.55 -3.65 1.81
C LEU A 64 4.55 -2.87 0.95
N TYR A 65 3.42 -2.49 1.54
CA TYR A 65 2.41 -1.65 0.89
C TYR A 65 2.71 -0.20 1.20
N LEU A 66 3.17 0.57 0.21
CA LEU A 66 3.53 1.97 0.39
C LEU A 66 2.43 2.88 -0.16
N GLU A 67 1.92 3.79 0.66
CA GLU A 67 0.95 4.79 0.22
C GLU A 67 1.67 5.97 -0.44
N THR A 68 1.43 6.16 -1.73
CA THR A 68 2.07 7.19 -2.55
C THR A 68 1.17 7.58 -3.72
N PRO A 69 1.15 8.84 -4.18
CA PRO A 69 1.91 9.99 -3.67
C PRO A 69 1.46 10.49 -2.29
N VAL A 70 2.13 11.53 -1.79
CA VAL A 70 1.67 12.23 -0.58
C VAL A 70 0.26 12.78 -0.78
N GLY A 71 -0.62 12.59 0.20
CA GLY A 71 -2.06 12.87 0.07
C GLY A 71 -2.90 11.61 -0.13
N GLU A 72 -2.31 10.51 -0.59
CA GLU A 72 -3.00 9.22 -0.62
C GLU A 72 -2.97 8.57 0.77
N GLY A 73 -4.16 8.18 1.25
CA GLY A 73 -4.31 7.49 2.52
C GLY A 73 -3.76 8.28 3.71
N PHE A 74 -2.82 7.67 4.45
CA PHE A 74 -2.18 8.28 5.62
C PHE A 74 -0.84 8.96 5.29
N SER A 75 -0.42 9.01 4.02
CA SER A 75 0.77 9.75 3.61
C SER A 75 0.50 11.25 3.57
N TYR A 76 1.33 12.07 4.23
CA TYR A 76 1.07 13.51 4.40
C TYR A 76 2.32 14.40 4.34
N ALA A 77 2.12 15.68 4.02
CA ALA A 77 3.12 16.74 4.08
C ALA A 77 2.56 17.98 4.78
N LYS A 78 3.46 18.75 5.41
CA LYS A 78 3.11 20.01 6.12
C LYS A 78 2.84 21.18 5.16
N GLY A 79 3.31 21.12 3.91
CA GLY A 79 3.22 22.22 2.95
C GLY A 79 2.29 21.87 1.77
N GLY A 80 1.43 22.82 1.39
CA GLY A 80 0.44 22.65 0.32
C GLY A 80 1.07 22.27 -1.03
N SER A 81 2.24 22.82 -1.35
CA SER A 81 2.93 22.55 -2.62
C SER A 81 3.32 21.08 -2.83
N SER A 82 3.38 20.28 -1.77
CA SER A 82 3.66 18.85 -1.90
C SER A 82 2.49 18.06 -2.53
N TYR A 83 1.28 18.62 -2.50
CA TYR A 83 0.09 18.00 -3.09
C TYR A 83 -0.14 18.41 -4.55
N ASP A 84 0.58 19.44 -5.04
CA ASP A 84 0.44 19.95 -6.40
C ASP A 84 1.03 19.00 -7.47
N PHE A 85 1.80 18.00 -7.08
CA PHE A 85 2.47 17.08 -8.00
C PHE A 85 1.60 15.87 -8.42
N ALA A 86 0.51 15.62 -7.71
CA ALA A 86 -0.35 14.45 -7.90
C ALA A 86 -1.67 14.82 -8.59
N ASN A 87 -1.58 15.51 -9.73
CA ASN A 87 -2.74 15.94 -10.51
C ASN A 87 -2.70 15.42 -11.94
N ASP A 88 -3.86 15.46 -12.60
CA ASP A 88 -4.05 14.96 -13.97
C ASP A 88 -3.10 15.62 -14.98
N GLU A 89 -2.75 16.89 -14.79
CA GLU A 89 -1.81 17.60 -15.67
C GLU A 89 -0.39 17.03 -15.57
N THR A 90 0.06 16.70 -14.35
CA THR A 90 1.39 16.13 -14.13
C THR A 90 1.45 14.71 -14.69
N THR A 91 0.41 13.89 -14.49
CA THR A 91 0.33 12.53 -15.07
C THR A 91 0.24 12.55 -16.59
N ARG A 92 -0.46 13.52 -17.19
CA ARG A 92 -0.60 13.66 -18.64
C ARG A 92 0.73 13.90 -19.35
N ASN A 93 1.69 14.55 -18.69
CA ASN A 93 2.96 14.95 -19.28
C ASN A 93 4.11 13.94 -19.05
N LEU A 94 3.83 12.76 -18.48
CA LEU A 94 4.75 11.63 -18.39
C LEU A 94 4.69 10.76 -19.65
#